data_AF-A0A928AGF7-F1
#
_entry.id   AF-A0A928AGF7-F1
#
_cell.length_a   1.000
_cell.length_b   1.000
_cell.length_c   1.000
_cell.angle_alpha   90.00
_cell.angle_beta   90.00
_cell.angle_gamma   90.00
#
_symmetry.space_group_name_H-M   'P 1'
#
loop_
_entity.id
_entity.type
_entity.pdbx_description
1 polymer ?
#
loop_
_entity_poly.entity_id
_entity_poly.type
_entity_poly.pdbx_seq_one_letter_code
_entity_poly.pdbx_strand_id
1 'polypeptide(L)'
;MAMAQVPQYTGSTSTVDSIPQITVVPVQQPPTQLVEHTTVYEKPTDGMSRPERRAFRAKCFAAKIDSLIQSRNYLFFPNSMQEIPNGTIRTIYADYYFFGLFVDHVEVHLPTERGVSQYIEMLNFDSMTIRDYRASRTQWGWTVSFNITDQDDLYHVNLATCAATGEAVLTLITPSLTMRYVGTLMHKPHGHKKFHPTM
;
A
#
# COMPACT_ATOMS: atom_id res chain seq x y z
N MET A 1 28.95 -4.46 -71.35
CA MET A 1 29.13 -5.87 -70.95
C MET A 1 27.78 -6.40 -70.44
N ALA A 2 27.36 -7.57 -70.95
CA ALA A 2 26.25 -8.47 -70.55
C ALA A 2 24.82 -7.87 -70.40
N MET A 3 23.84 -8.08 -71.30
CA MET A 3 22.99 -9.28 -71.56
C MET A 3 22.31 -9.82 -70.28
N ALA A 4 21.05 -9.46 -69.98
CA ALA A 4 19.77 -10.03 -70.44
C ALA A 4 19.39 -11.37 -69.78
N GLN A 5 18.23 -11.45 -69.10
CA GLN A 5 17.08 -12.33 -69.43
C GLN A 5 16.03 -12.38 -68.29
N VAL A 6 14.78 -12.04 -68.62
CA VAL A 6 13.54 -12.45 -67.91
C VAL A 6 13.09 -13.78 -68.57
N PRO A 7 12.37 -14.69 -67.89
CA PRO A 7 10.97 -14.86 -68.33
C PRO A 7 9.97 -15.20 -67.21
N GLN A 8 8.74 -14.73 -67.43
CA GLN A 8 7.50 -15.16 -66.80
C GLN A 8 7.19 -16.64 -67.08
N TYR A 9 6.41 -17.30 -66.22
CA TYR A 9 5.39 -18.26 -66.65
C TYR A 9 4.21 -18.34 -65.67
N THR A 10 3.05 -18.56 -66.28
CA THR A 10 1.63 -18.50 -65.92
C THR A 10 1.04 -19.58 -65.02
N GLY A 11 -0.16 -19.29 -64.48
CA GLY A 11 -1.20 -20.27 -64.13
C GLY A 11 -1.61 -20.16 -62.65
N SER A 12 -2.87 -20.07 -62.23
CA SER A 12 -4.11 -20.57 -62.82
C SER A 12 -5.33 -19.93 -62.12
N THR A 13 -6.45 -19.95 -62.82
CA THR A 13 -7.82 -19.70 -62.36
C THR A 13 -8.20 -20.52 -61.13
N SER A 14 -8.93 -19.94 -60.17
CA SER A 14 -10.31 -20.34 -59.81
C SER A 14 -10.73 -19.90 -58.40
N THR A 15 -12.05 -19.67 -58.27
CA THR A 15 -12.88 -19.71 -57.05
C THR A 15 -12.74 -18.60 -56.01
N VAL A 16 -13.66 -17.64 -56.14
CA VAL A 16 -14.56 -17.11 -55.09
C VAL A 16 -14.30 -17.68 -53.69
N ASP A 17 -13.82 -16.83 -52.78
CA ASP A 17 -14.40 -16.78 -51.44
C ASP A 17 -14.21 -15.38 -50.82
N SER A 18 -15.25 -14.92 -50.12
CA SER A 18 -15.41 -13.54 -49.68
C SER A 18 -14.64 -13.27 -48.40
N ILE A 19 -13.70 -12.32 -48.41
CA ILE A 19 -13.09 -11.78 -47.19
C ILE A 19 -13.47 -10.30 -47.09
N PRO A 20 -14.15 -9.85 -46.02
CA PRO A 20 -14.53 -8.45 -45.88
C PRO A 20 -13.26 -7.60 -45.72
N GLN A 21 -13.15 -6.59 -46.59
CA GLN A 21 -12.07 -5.62 -46.59
C GLN A 21 -12.17 -4.77 -45.31
N ILE A 22 -11.28 -5.03 -44.34
CA ILE A 22 -11.24 -4.27 -43.08
C ILE A 22 -10.77 -2.86 -43.41
N THR A 23 -11.71 -1.92 -43.47
CA THR A 23 -11.39 -0.49 -43.58
C THR A 23 -10.91 -0.02 -42.21
N VAL A 24 -9.61 0.24 -42.07
CA VAL A 24 -9.04 0.80 -40.84
C VAL A 24 -9.43 2.28 -40.76
N VAL A 25 -10.44 2.58 -39.94
CA VAL A 25 -10.77 3.96 -39.57
C VAL A 25 -9.73 4.43 -38.56
N PRO A 26 -8.99 5.52 -38.79
CA PRO A 26 -8.08 6.06 -37.78
C PRO A 26 -8.92 6.59 -36.61
N VAL A 27 -8.82 5.93 -35.44
CA VAL A 27 -9.43 6.41 -34.21
C VAL A 27 -8.65 7.64 -33.75
N GLN A 28 -9.25 8.81 -33.93
CA GLN A 28 -8.74 10.06 -33.38
C GLN A 28 -8.95 10.01 -31.85
N GLN A 29 -7.91 9.66 -31.11
CA GLN A 29 -7.96 9.73 -29.64
C GLN A 29 -8.09 11.20 -29.23
N PRO A 30 -9.05 11.57 -28.37
CA PRO A 30 -9.12 12.92 -27.84
C PRO A 30 -7.83 13.22 -27.05
N PRO A 31 -7.33 14.46 -27.06
CA PRO A 31 -6.10 14.82 -26.36
C PRO A 31 -6.25 14.47 -24.88
N THR A 32 -5.50 13.47 -24.45
CA THR A 32 -5.40 13.04 -23.06
C THR A 32 -4.87 14.23 -22.26
N GLN A 33 -5.70 14.81 -21.38
CA GLN A 33 -5.22 15.81 -20.43
C GLN A 33 -4.19 15.13 -19.54
N LEU A 34 -2.93 15.53 -19.70
CA LEU A 34 -1.84 15.12 -18.85
C LEU A 34 -2.13 15.69 -17.46
N VAL A 35 -2.64 14.85 -16.56
CA VAL A 35 -2.82 15.22 -15.16
C VAL A 35 -1.44 15.54 -14.62
N GLU A 36 -1.23 16.80 -14.28
CA GLU A 36 0.01 17.32 -13.73
C GLU A 36 0.27 16.59 -12.42
N HIS A 37 1.14 15.57 -12.48
CA HIS A 37 1.72 15.01 -11.26
C HIS A 37 2.48 16.16 -10.60
N THR A 38 2.00 16.62 -9.45
CA THR A 38 2.69 17.57 -8.59
C THR A 38 4.16 17.16 -8.53
N THR A 39 5.02 17.88 -9.25
CA THR A 39 6.46 17.69 -9.17
C THR A 39 6.81 18.05 -7.75
N VAL A 40 7.13 17.03 -6.94
CA VAL A 40 7.83 17.24 -5.68
C VAL A 40 9.07 18.02 -6.08
N TYR A 41 9.12 19.30 -5.72
CA TYR A 41 10.28 20.14 -5.95
C TYR A 41 11.45 19.48 -5.22
N GLU A 42 12.24 18.67 -5.92
CA GLU A 42 13.55 18.25 -5.48
C GLU A 42 14.41 19.51 -5.48
N LYS A 43 14.35 20.25 -4.37
CA LYS A 43 15.21 21.40 -4.18
C LYS A 43 16.65 20.89 -4.30
N PRO A 44 17.46 21.39 -5.25
CA PRO A 44 18.83 20.92 -5.40
C PRO A 44 19.54 21.05 -4.05
N THR A 45 20.07 19.94 -3.54
CA THR A 45 20.83 19.94 -2.27
C THR A 45 22.29 20.34 -2.46
N ASP A 46 22.67 20.63 -3.71
CA ASP A 46 23.96 21.19 -4.06
C ASP A 46 24.17 22.53 -3.35
N GLY A 47 25.31 22.66 -2.67
CA GLY A 47 25.64 23.83 -1.86
C GLY A 47 25.14 23.81 -0.41
N MET A 48 24.27 22.86 0.00
CA MET A 48 23.80 22.81 1.39
C MET A 48 24.88 22.31 2.36
N SER A 49 24.95 22.94 3.54
CA SER A 49 25.76 22.45 4.66
C SER A 49 25.23 21.12 5.22
N ARG A 50 26.05 20.35 5.96
CA ARG A 50 25.60 19.08 6.58
C ARG A 50 24.34 19.24 7.46
N PRO A 51 24.24 20.28 8.32
CA PRO A 51 23.03 20.54 9.10
C PRO A 51 21.80 20.83 8.23
N GLU A 52 21.94 21.65 7.20
CA GLU A 52 20.85 21.98 6.27
C GLU A 52 20.34 20.73 5.55
N ARG A 53 21.24 19.86 5.08
CA ARG A 53 20.85 18.58 4.45
C ARG A 53 20.12 17.66 5.42
N ARG A 54 20.46 17.68 6.71
CA ARG A 54 19.72 16.92 7.74
C ARG A 54 18.32 17.49 7.94
N ALA A 55 18.21 18.81 8.10
CA ALA A 55 16.93 19.49 8.28
C ALA A 55 16.01 19.32 7.06
N PHE A 56 16.57 19.42 5.84
CA PHE A 56 15.84 19.19 4.60
C PHE A 56 15.32 17.75 4.50
N ARG A 57 16.15 16.75 4.79
CA ARG A 57 15.72 15.34 4.82
C ARG A 57 14.63 15.09 5.85
N ALA A 58 14.76 15.66 7.06
CA ALA A 58 13.73 15.55 8.09
C ALA A 58 12.40 16.17 7.64
N LYS A 59 12.43 17.34 6.99
CA LYS A 59 11.24 17.98 6.43
C LYS A 59 10.58 17.13 5.34
N CYS A 60 11.38 16.60 4.41
CA CYS A 60 10.86 15.73 3.35
C CYS A 60 10.26 14.44 3.91
N PHE A 61 10.90 13.87 4.94
CA PHE A 61 10.41 12.67 5.62
C PHE A 61 9.08 12.92 6.32
N ALA A 62 8.95 14.02 7.07
CA ALA A 62 7.69 14.41 7.70
C ALA A 62 6.57 14.60 6.67
N ALA A 63 6.86 15.27 5.54
CA ALA A 63 5.90 15.43 4.45
C ALA A 63 5.51 14.07 3.81
N LYS A 64 6.44 13.11 3.74
CA LYS A 64 6.14 11.75 3.27
C LYS A 64 5.18 11.03 4.20
N ILE A 65 5.36 11.12 5.51
CA ILE A 65 4.41 10.55 6.50
C ILE A 65 3.04 11.22 6.35
N ASP A 66 3.00 12.54 6.13
CA ASP A 66 1.74 13.27 5.94
C ASP A 66 0.96 12.76 4.73
N SER A 67 1.65 12.66 3.59
CA SER A 67 1.08 12.10 2.37
C SER A 67 0.62 10.65 2.58
N LEU A 68 1.39 9.85 3.33
CA LEU A 68 1.07 8.45 3.58
C LEU A 68 -0.24 8.31 4.37
N ILE A 69 -0.39 9.02 5.49
CA ILE A 69 -1.60 8.99 6.30
C ILE A 69 -2.80 9.53 5.52
N GLN A 70 -2.64 10.63 4.80
CA GLN A 70 -3.71 11.24 4.00
C GLN A 70 -4.21 10.33 2.88
N SER A 71 -3.33 9.52 2.28
CA SER A 71 -3.70 8.59 1.20
C SER A 71 -4.61 7.44 1.65
N ARG A 72 -4.64 7.13 2.96
CA ARG A 72 -5.33 5.94 3.51
C ARG A 72 -4.95 4.64 2.80
N ASN A 73 -3.73 4.55 2.29
CA ASN A 73 -3.22 3.39 1.56
C ASN A 73 -1.82 3.05 2.04
N TYR A 74 -1.73 2.30 3.13
CA TYR A 74 -0.47 1.98 3.78
C TYR A 74 -0.52 0.65 4.52
N LEU A 75 0.67 0.07 4.71
CA LEU A 75 0.89 -1.11 5.52
C LEU A 75 1.61 -0.70 6.80
N PHE A 76 1.18 -1.27 7.91
CA PHE A 76 1.87 -1.22 9.20
C PHE A 76 2.51 -2.57 9.47
N PHE A 77 3.82 -2.56 9.73
CA PHE A 77 4.60 -3.75 10.05
C PHE A 77 5.02 -3.70 11.53
N PRO A 78 4.45 -4.55 12.40
CA PRO A 78 4.77 -4.55 13.81
C PRO A 78 6.11 -5.26 14.08
N ASN A 79 6.92 -4.66 14.94
CA ASN A 79 8.18 -5.19 15.43
C ASN A 79 8.04 -5.78 16.85
N SER A 80 7.07 -5.28 17.61
CA SER A 80 6.73 -5.80 18.93
C SER A 80 5.23 -5.76 19.18
N MET A 81 4.79 -6.60 20.11
CA MET A 81 3.41 -6.69 20.57
C MET A 81 3.34 -6.75 22.09
N GLN A 82 2.19 -6.35 22.63
CA GLN A 82 1.88 -6.42 24.05
C GLN A 82 0.37 -6.43 24.26
N GLU A 83 -0.14 -7.34 25.08
CA GLU A 83 -1.50 -7.26 25.62
C GLU A 83 -1.53 -6.19 26.73
N ILE A 84 -2.44 -5.22 26.66
CA ILE A 84 -2.59 -4.16 27.68
C ILE A 84 -3.75 -4.53 28.61
N PRO A 85 -3.64 -4.32 29.94
CA PRO A 85 -2.59 -3.56 30.64
C PRO A 85 -1.38 -4.35 31.14
N ASN A 86 -1.48 -5.67 31.28
CA ASN A 86 -0.54 -6.47 32.08
C ASN A 86 0.34 -7.44 31.27
N GLY A 87 0.18 -7.49 29.95
CA GLY A 87 0.95 -8.38 29.08
C GLY A 87 2.42 -7.99 29.00
N THR A 88 3.27 -8.98 28.74
CA THR A 88 4.71 -8.77 28.53
C THR A 88 4.95 -8.25 27.12
N ILE A 89 5.87 -7.30 26.95
CA ILE A 89 6.29 -6.86 25.61
C ILE A 89 7.08 -8.00 24.96
N ARG A 90 6.64 -8.42 23.77
CA ARG A 90 7.30 -9.45 22.97
C ARG A 90 7.77 -8.86 21.65
N THR A 91 9.04 -9.09 21.31
CA THR A 91 9.54 -8.83 19.95
C THR A 91 9.02 -9.92 19.01
N ILE A 92 8.59 -9.53 17.81
CA ILE A 92 8.05 -10.43 16.80
C ILE A 92 8.78 -10.23 15.46
N TYR A 93 8.74 -11.25 14.61
CA TYR A 93 9.31 -11.17 13.27
C TYR A 93 8.37 -10.40 12.33
N ALA A 94 8.74 -9.17 11.98
CA ALA A 94 7.90 -8.24 11.24
C ALA A 94 7.46 -8.75 9.86
N ASP A 95 8.24 -9.63 9.22
CA ASP A 95 7.96 -10.14 7.86
C ASP A 95 6.69 -11.01 7.80
N TYR A 96 6.22 -11.54 8.92
CA TYR A 96 5.05 -12.41 8.99
C TYR A 96 3.77 -11.71 9.40
N TYR A 97 3.82 -10.44 9.81
CA TYR A 97 2.67 -9.75 10.38
C TYR A 97 2.50 -8.38 9.75
N PHE A 98 1.26 -7.99 9.46
CA PHE A 98 0.98 -6.67 8.97
C PHE A 98 -0.47 -6.25 9.29
N PHE A 99 -0.68 -4.95 9.23
CA PHE A 99 -2.00 -4.34 9.21
C PHE A 99 -2.07 -3.41 8.00
N GLY A 100 -2.93 -3.71 7.04
CA GLY A 100 -3.12 -2.93 5.84
C GLY A 100 -4.36 -2.06 5.93
N LEU A 101 -4.20 -0.74 5.80
CA LEU A 101 -5.32 0.16 5.56
C LEU A 101 -5.37 0.53 4.08
N PHE A 102 -6.51 0.26 3.46
CA PHE A 102 -6.83 0.67 2.10
C PHE A 102 -8.01 1.64 2.10
N VAL A 103 -8.24 2.26 0.94
CA VAL A 103 -9.32 3.23 0.76
C VAL A 103 -10.69 2.60 1.00
N ASP A 104 -10.84 1.32 0.67
CA ASP A 104 -12.09 0.56 0.65
C ASP A 104 -12.16 -0.54 1.72
N HIS A 105 -11.04 -1.07 2.19
CA HIS A 105 -11.00 -2.18 3.14
C HIS A 105 -9.75 -2.17 4.04
N VAL A 106 -9.73 -3.08 5.01
CA VAL A 106 -8.60 -3.32 5.91
C VAL A 106 -8.23 -4.79 5.85
N GLU A 107 -6.93 -5.07 5.77
CA GLU A 107 -6.37 -6.42 5.89
C GLU A 107 -5.67 -6.53 7.26
N VAL A 108 -6.12 -7.44 8.13
CA VAL A 108 -5.54 -7.65 9.46
C VAL A 108 -4.80 -8.98 9.46
N HIS A 109 -3.51 -8.94 9.76
CA HIS A 109 -2.68 -10.13 9.93
C HIS A 109 -1.72 -9.94 11.10
N LEU A 110 -2.27 -9.98 12.32
CA LEU A 110 -1.58 -9.58 13.54
C LEU A 110 -1.52 -10.72 14.57
N PRO A 111 -0.40 -10.84 15.31
CA PRO A 111 -0.31 -11.81 16.39
C PRO A 111 -1.06 -11.32 17.63
N THR A 112 -1.77 -12.21 18.30
CA THR A 112 -2.47 -11.93 19.56
C THR A 112 -2.03 -12.93 20.63
N GLU A 113 -1.95 -12.49 21.88
CA GLU A 113 -1.68 -13.36 23.02
C GLU A 113 -2.94 -13.40 23.89
N ARG A 114 -3.37 -14.59 24.31
CA ARG A 114 -4.38 -14.73 25.36
C ARG A 114 -3.65 -14.99 26.67
N GLY A 115 -3.70 -14.04 27.60
CA GLY A 115 -2.84 -13.96 28.78
C GLY A 115 -2.62 -15.19 29.69
N VAL A 116 -3.36 -16.29 29.51
CA VAL A 116 -3.11 -17.56 30.23
C VAL A 116 -2.11 -18.46 29.50
N SER A 117 -1.95 -18.29 28.18
CA SER A 117 -1.14 -19.16 27.33
C SER A 117 0.02 -18.39 26.71
N GLN A 118 1.20 -19.02 26.61
CA GLN A 118 2.34 -18.48 25.88
C GLN A 118 2.19 -18.63 24.35
N TYR A 119 1.05 -19.12 23.87
CA TYR A 119 0.83 -19.33 22.45
C TYR A 119 0.39 -18.02 21.79
N ILE A 120 1.08 -17.69 20.70
CA ILE A 120 0.70 -16.58 19.83
C ILE A 120 -0.37 -17.12 18.88
N GLU A 121 -1.58 -16.59 19.00
CA GLU A 121 -2.65 -16.78 18.02
C GLU A 121 -2.49 -15.77 16.89
N MET A 122 -2.99 -16.11 15.70
CA MET A 122 -3.01 -15.19 14.57
C MET A 122 -4.43 -14.63 14.40
N LEU A 123 -4.56 -13.31 14.48
CA LEU A 123 -5.76 -12.58 14.06
C LEU A 123 -5.64 -12.27 12.56
N ASN A 124 -6.39 -13.00 11.74
CA ASN A 124 -6.30 -12.94 10.29
C ASN A 124 -7.67 -12.79 9.63
N PHE A 125 -8.02 -11.59 9.19
CA PHE A 125 -9.28 -11.32 8.49
C PHE A 125 -9.19 -10.05 7.64
N ASP A 126 -10.07 -9.96 6.65
CA ASP A 126 -10.27 -8.76 5.84
C ASP A 126 -11.61 -8.11 6.21
N SER A 127 -11.60 -6.81 6.49
CA SER A 127 -12.81 -6.05 6.79
C SER A 127 -13.13 -5.05 5.69
N MET A 128 -14.32 -5.20 5.09
CA MET A 128 -14.83 -4.30 4.05
C MET A 128 -15.58 -3.07 4.63
N THR A 129 -15.59 -2.92 5.96
CA THR A 129 -16.42 -1.97 6.68
C THR A 129 -15.58 -1.04 7.54
N ILE A 130 -15.16 0.10 6.98
CA ILE A 130 -14.48 1.15 7.73
C ILE A 130 -15.52 2.18 8.18
N ARG A 131 -15.66 2.39 9.48
CA ARG A 131 -16.62 3.36 10.07
C ARG A 131 -15.91 4.37 10.95
N ASP A 132 -16.48 5.57 11.03
CA ASP A 132 -16.05 6.65 11.92
C ASP A 132 -14.57 7.05 11.77
N TYR A 133 -14.04 6.98 10.54
CA TYR A 133 -12.65 7.31 10.29
C TYR A 133 -12.33 8.76 10.63
N ARG A 134 -11.36 8.94 11.52
CA ARG A 134 -10.83 10.23 11.95
C ARG A 134 -9.32 10.20 11.88
N ALA A 135 -8.74 11.19 11.23
CA ALA A 135 -7.31 11.45 11.25
C ALA A 135 -7.08 12.87 11.76
N SER A 136 -6.28 13.01 12.82
CA SER A 136 -5.93 14.30 13.40
C SER A 136 -4.41 14.47 13.44
N ARG A 137 -3.97 15.65 13.02
CA ARG A 137 -2.57 16.08 13.11
C ARG A 137 -2.27 16.49 14.54
N THR A 138 -1.18 15.98 15.10
CA THR A 138 -0.66 16.37 16.42
C THR A 138 0.67 17.10 16.25
N GLN A 139 1.22 17.64 17.35
CA GLN A 139 2.54 18.28 17.34
C GLN A 139 3.69 17.30 16.98
N TRP A 140 3.49 15.99 17.18
CA TRP A 140 4.52 14.96 16.96
C TRP A 140 4.28 14.11 15.72
N GLY A 141 3.08 14.17 15.11
CA GLY A 141 2.76 13.44 13.90
C GLY A 141 1.25 13.30 13.69
N TRP A 142 0.74 12.07 13.59
CA TRP A 142 -0.67 11.80 13.32
C TRP A 142 -1.27 10.82 14.32
N THR A 143 -2.56 11.00 14.58
CA THR A 143 -3.41 10.00 15.24
C THR A 143 -4.58 9.68 14.33
N VAL A 144 -4.81 8.40 14.10
CA VAL A 144 -5.87 7.87 13.25
C VAL A 144 -6.72 6.91 14.09
N SER A 145 -8.03 7.06 14.04
CA SER A 145 -8.96 6.15 14.69
C SER A 145 -10.15 5.82 13.80
N PHE A 146 -10.61 4.58 13.87
CA PHE A 146 -11.77 4.09 13.13
C PHE A 146 -12.22 2.73 13.68
N ASN A 147 -13.39 2.30 13.23
CA ASN A 147 -13.98 1.03 13.60
C ASN A 147 -14.00 0.10 12.38
N ILE A 148 -13.71 -1.18 12.61
CA ILE A 148 -13.85 -2.25 11.63
C ILE A 148 -14.66 -3.40 12.22
N THR A 149 -15.27 -4.21 11.37
CA THR A 149 -16.02 -5.39 11.81
C THR A 149 -15.54 -6.63 11.09
N ASP A 150 -15.46 -7.73 11.81
CA ASP A 150 -15.36 -9.09 11.24
C ASP A 150 -16.58 -9.88 11.70
N GLN A 151 -17.41 -10.29 10.75
CA GLN A 151 -18.72 -10.90 11.03
C GLN A 151 -19.56 -10.02 11.97
N ASP A 152 -19.68 -10.41 13.25
CA ASP A 152 -20.42 -9.69 14.30
C ASP A 152 -19.50 -8.99 15.32
N ASP A 153 -18.18 -9.23 15.26
CA ASP A 153 -17.23 -8.64 16.19
C ASP A 153 -16.81 -7.23 15.75
N LEU A 154 -16.90 -6.29 16.69
CA LEU A 154 -16.48 -4.90 16.51
C LEU A 154 -15.05 -4.70 17.04
N TYR A 155 -14.21 -4.10 16.21
CA TYR A 155 -12.84 -3.75 16.56
C TYR A 155 -12.64 -2.25 16.47
N HIS A 156 -11.96 -1.69 17.48
CA HIS A 156 -11.55 -0.29 17.48
C HIS A 156 -10.06 -0.18 17.20
N VAL A 157 -9.73 0.53 16.13
CA VAL A 157 -8.36 0.76 15.69
C VAL A 157 -7.94 2.16 16.11
N ASN A 158 -6.81 2.26 16.81
CA ASN A 158 -6.14 3.51 17.11
C ASN A 158 -4.68 3.43 16.68
N LEU A 159 -4.28 4.25 15.72
CA LEU A 159 -2.92 4.30 15.17
C LEU A 159 -2.32 5.67 15.46
N ALA A 160 -1.18 5.72 16.14
CA ALA A 160 -0.38 6.92 16.31
C ALA A 160 0.92 6.78 15.53
N THR A 161 1.40 7.85 14.89
CA THR A 161 2.67 7.83 14.15
C THR A 161 3.45 9.11 14.41
N CYS A 162 4.74 8.96 14.65
CA CYS A 162 5.67 10.08 14.79
C CYS A 162 6.19 10.52 13.42
N ALA A 163 5.96 11.77 13.03
CA ALA A 163 6.44 12.30 11.76
C ALA A 163 7.96 12.51 11.72
N ALA A 164 8.63 12.52 12.87
CA ALA A 164 10.08 12.67 12.96
C ALA A 164 10.83 11.34 12.78
N THR A 165 10.27 10.22 13.26
CA THR A 165 10.93 8.90 13.23
C THR A 165 10.27 7.90 12.28
N GLY A 166 8.99 8.08 11.95
CA GLY A 166 8.18 7.11 11.20
C GLY A 166 7.74 5.90 12.03
N GLU A 167 8.11 5.87 13.31
CA GLU A 167 7.62 4.88 14.26
C GLU A 167 6.12 5.08 14.47
N ALA A 168 5.41 3.95 14.49
CA ALA A 168 3.97 3.92 14.68
C ALA A 168 3.60 2.95 15.79
N VAL A 169 2.56 3.32 16.53
CA VAL A 169 1.94 2.51 17.57
C VAL A 169 0.51 2.25 17.15
N LEU A 170 0.18 0.97 16.98
CA LEU A 170 -1.17 0.50 16.70
C LEU A 170 -1.75 -0.09 17.98
N THR A 171 -2.90 0.39 18.42
CA THR A 171 -3.71 -0.21 19.48
C THR A 171 -4.98 -0.76 18.86
N LEU A 172 -5.19 -2.06 19.02
CA LEU A 172 -6.37 -2.77 18.55
C LEU A 172 -7.16 -3.25 19.76
N ILE A 173 -8.35 -2.69 19.93
CA ILE A 173 -9.30 -3.11 20.97
C ILE A 173 -10.23 -4.13 20.31
N THR A 174 -10.15 -5.37 20.78
CA THR A 174 -11.04 -6.46 20.38
C THR A 174 -12.10 -6.68 21.47
N PRO A 175 -13.14 -7.49 21.22
CA PRO A 175 -14.13 -7.83 22.24
C PRO A 175 -13.55 -8.54 23.48
N SER A 176 -12.44 -9.26 23.31
CA SER A 176 -11.86 -10.11 24.35
C SER A 176 -10.62 -9.50 25.03
N LEU A 177 -9.86 -8.65 24.33
CA LEU A 177 -8.58 -8.12 24.80
C LEU A 177 -8.18 -6.84 24.07
N THR A 178 -7.15 -6.15 24.58
CA THR A 178 -6.55 -5.00 23.89
C THR A 178 -5.09 -5.29 23.59
N MET A 179 -4.73 -5.24 22.32
CA MET A 179 -3.33 -5.37 21.87
C MET A 179 -2.74 -4.01 21.53
N ARG A 180 -1.46 -3.85 21.85
CA ARG A 180 -0.61 -2.76 21.37
C ARG A 180 0.55 -3.33 20.58
N TYR A 181 0.78 -2.75 19.42
CA TYR A 181 1.90 -3.06 18.54
C TYR A 181 2.73 -1.82 18.31
N VAL A 182 4.05 -1.99 18.27
CA VAL A 182 4.98 -0.92 17.87
C VAL A 182 5.68 -1.37 16.60
N GLY A 183 5.74 -0.50 15.61
CA GLY A 183 6.18 -0.85 14.27
C GLY A 183 6.44 0.35 13.38
N THR A 184 6.42 0.12 12.07
CA THR A 184 6.68 1.16 11.06
C THR A 184 5.60 1.17 10.00
N LEU A 185 5.37 2.34 9.41
CA LEU A 185 4.47 2.48 8.27
C LEU A 185 5.26 2.46 6.95
N MET A 186 4.73 1.72 5.99
CA MET A 186 5.25 1.68 4.63
C MET A 186 4.12 1.91 3.63
N HIS A 187 4.47 2.49 2.48
CA HIS A 187 3.56 2.54 1.34
C HIS A 187 3.39 1.12 0.81
N LYS A 188 2.17 0.72 0.42
CA LYS A 188 2.00 -0.56 -0.29
C LYS A 188 2.71 -0.46 -1.64
N PRO A 189 3.67 -1.34 -1.97
CA PRO A 189 4.28 -1.32 -3.30
C PRO A 189 3.20 -1.54 -4.35
N HIS A 190 3.19 -0.72 -5.40
CA HIS A 190 2.36 -0.99 -6.57
C HIS A 190 2.85 -2.32 -7.18
N GLY A 191 2.10 -3.41 -6.98
CA GLY A 191 2.39 -4.72 -7.58
C GLY A 191 2.52 -5.93 -6.65
N HIS A 192 2.20 -5.84 -5.35
CA HIS A 192 2.13 -7.04 -4.52
C HIS A 192 0.93 -7.93 -4.94
N LYS A 193 1.22 -9.04 -5.64
CA LYS A 193 0.26 -10.12 -5.84
C LYS A 193 -0.15 -10.64 -4.47
N LYS A 194 -1.46 -10.78 -4.23
CA LYS A 194 -2.01 -11.40 -3.03
C LYS A 194 -1.32 -12.74 -2.82
N PHE A 195 -0.65 -12.93 -1.68
CA PHE A 195 -0.15 -14.24 -1.27
C PHE A 195 -1.38 -15.13 -1.07
N HIS A 196 -1.57 -16.08 -1.98
CA HIS A 196 -2.49 -17.19 -1.76
C HIS A 196 -1.64 -18.30 -1.16
N PRO A 197 -1.84 -18.67 0.12
CA PRO A 197 -1.27 -19.90 0.62
C PRO A 197 -1.98 -21.05 -0.10
N THR A 198 -1.24 -21.79 -0.91
CA THR A 198 -1.73 -23.06 -1.45
C THR A 198 -1.93 -24.01 -0.26
N MET A 199 -3.16 -24.50 -0.10
CA MET A 199 -3.49 -25.59 0.83
C MET A 199 -2.73 -26.87 0.49
#